data_AF-A0A920QAX7-F1
#
_entry.id   AF-A0A920QAX7-F1
#
_cell.length_a   1.000
_cell.length_b   1.000
_cell.length_c   1.000
_cell.angle_alpha   90.00
_cell.angle_beta   90.00
_cell.angle_gamma   90.00
#
_symmetry.space_group_name_H-M   'P 1'
#
loop_
_entity.id
_entity.type
_entity.pdbx_description
1 polymer ?
#
loop_
_entity_poly.entity_id
_entity_poly.type
_entity_poly.pdbx_seq_one_letter_code
_entity_poly.pdbx_strand_id
1 'polypeptide(L)' 'MNETITGDSPMQAVLQVFPGAQRALFRKYHIGGCSSCGFQPEETLARVCERNGIFPSPTCWSRSARATRRMPVF' A
#
# COMPACT_ATOMS: atom_id res chain seq x y z
N MET A 1 -2.92 -18.20 -7.38
CA MET A 1 -2.52 -17.18 -8.36
C MET A 1 -1.88 -16.05 -7.55
N ASN A 2 -0.55 -15.93 -7.60
CA ASN A 2 0.18 -14.86 -6.90
C ASN A 2 0.22 -13.68 -7.86
N GLU A 3 -0.77 -12.80 -7.77
CA GLU A 3 -0.77 -11.56 -8.55
C GLU A 3 0.39 -10.69 -8.05
N THR A 4 1.39 -10.51 -8.90
CA THR A 4 2.59 -9.73 -8.59
C THR A 4 2.23 -8.25 -8.59
N ILE A 5 1.76 -7.76 -7.45
CA ILE A 5 1.48 -6.34 -7.24
C ILE A 5 2.79 -5.56 -7.18
N THR A 6 2.94 -4.56 -8.04
CA THR A 6 4.12 -3.69 -8.16
C THR A 6 3.81 -2.25 -7.70
N GLY A 7 4.83 -1.38 -7.63
CA GLY A 7 4.63 0.03 -7.26
C GLY A 7 3.69 0.80 -8.21
N ASP A 8 3.65 0.41 -9.49
CA ASP A 8 2.76 1.00 -10.50
C ASP A 8 1.34 0.41 -10.47
N SER A 9 1.12 -0.61 -9.64
CA SER A 9 -0.22 -1.19 -9.51
C SER A 9 -1.17 -0.21 -8.78
N PRO A 10 -2.44 -0.15 -9.20
CA PRO A 10 -3.43 0.69 -8.54
C PRO A 10 -3.71 0.17 -7.13
N MET A 11 -4.01 1.08 -6.20
CA MET A 11 -4.33 0.74 -4.82
C MET A 11 -5.51 -0.22 -4.72
N GLN A 12 -6.50 -0.14 -5.62
CA GLN A 12 -7.58 -1.11 -5.69
C GLN A 12 -7.09 -2.56 -5.86
N ALA A 13 -6.15 -2.80 -6.78
CA ALA A 13 -5.60 -4.14 -7.00
C ALA A 13 -4.81 -4.62 -5.77
N VAL A 14 -4.05 -3.71 -5.15
CA VAL A 14 -3.34 -3.98 -3.89
C VAL A 14 -4.31 -4.42 -2.80
N LEU A 15 -5.44 -3.73 -2.65
CA LEU A 15 -6.43 -4.03 -1.62
C LEU A 15 -7.26 -5.29 -1.94
N GLN A 16 -7.46 -5.61 -3.21
CA GLN A 16 -8.10 -6.87 -3.61
C GLN A 16 -7.24 -8.08 -3.25
N VAL A 17 -5.93 -8.00 -3.50
CA VAL A 17 -4.99 -9.08 -3.12
C VAL A 17 -4.74 -9.06 -1.60
N PHE A 18 -4.69 -7.87 -1.01
CA PHE A 18 -4.35 -7.68 0.40
C PHE A 18 -5.31 -6.71 1.10
N PRO A 19 -6.49 -7.18 1.54
CA PRO A 19 -7.46 -6.34 2.23
C PRO A 19 -6.92 -5.79 3.57
N GLY A 20 -5.90 -6.44 4.15
CA GLY A 20 -5.22 -5.95 5.35
C GLY A 20 -4.24 -4.80 5.10
N ALA A 21 -3.84 -4.54 3.84
CA ALA A 21 -2.85 -3.51 3.50
C ALA A 21 -3.36 -2.10 3.85
N GLN A 22 -4.64 -1.80 3.61
CA GLN A 22 -5.23 -0.51 3.99
C GLN A 22 -5.10 -0.24 5.48
N ARG A 23 -5.46 -1.23 6.31
CA ARG A 23 -5.40 -1.10 7.77
C ARG A 23 -3.96 -0.99 8.28
N ALA A 24 -3.01 -1.67 7.63
CA ALA A 24 -1.58 -1.57 7.90
C ALA A 24 -1.02 -0.18 7.56
N LEU A 25 -1.35 0.32 6.37
CA LEU A 25 -0.98 1.65 5.88
C LEU A 25 -1.55 2.74 6.77
N PHE A 26 -2.82 2.61 7.16
CA PHE A 26 -3.46 3.55 8.06
C PHE A 26 -2.78 3.58 9.44
N ARG A 27 -2.48 2.42 10.03
CA ARG A 27 -1.87 2.36 11.36
C ARG A 27 -0.43 2.87 11.41
N LYS A 28 0.32 2.77 10.31
CA LYS A 28 1.75 3.16 10.27
C LYS A 28 2.00 4.53 9.66
N TYR A 29 1.19 4.92 8.69
CA TYR A 29 1.41 6.09 7.85
C TYR A 29 0.18 7.00 7.75
N HIS A 30 -0.91 6.67 8.45
CA HIS A 30 -2.19 7.37 8.35
C HIS A 30 -2.80 7.40 6.93
N ILE A 31 -2.35 6.50 6.04
CA ILE A 31 -2.80 6.43 4.64
C ILE A 31 -4.09 5.61 4.52
N GLY A 32 -5.14 6.20 3.94
CA GLY A 32 -6.36 5.49 3.50
C GLY A 32 -7.48 5.28 4.53
N GLY A 33 -7.41 5.88 5.72
CA GLY A 33 -8.44 5.69 6.76
C GLY A 33 -9.21 6.96 7.15
N CYS A 34 -8.85 8.13 6.62
CA CYS A 34 -9.51 9.40 6.92
C CYS A 34 -9.78 10.18 5.63
N SER A 35 -10.77 11.07 5.64
CA SER A 35 -11.12 11.94 4.50
C SER A 35 -9.96 12.80 3.99
N SER A 36 -9.03 13.16 4.88
CA SER A 36 -7.83 13.95 4.56
C SER A 36 -6.64 13.14 4.06
N CYS A 37 -6.62 11.83 4.32
CA CYS A 37 -5.49 10.94 4.00
C CYS A 37 -5.91 9.81 3.05
N GLY A 38 -7.07 9.95 2.42
CA GLY A 38 -7.58 9.02 1.42
C GLY A 38 -6.68 9.00 0.18
N PHE A 39 -6.47 7.81 -0.36
CA PHE A 39 -5.95 7.61 -1.70
C PHE A 39 -7.10 7.24 -2.62
N GLN A 40 -7.00 7.57 -3.90
CA GLN A 40 -7.97 7.05 -4.87
C GLN A 40 -7.67 5.58 -5.19
N PRO A 41 -8.71 4.75 -5.43
CA PRO A 41 -8.52 3.36 -5.83
C PRO A 41 -7.73 3.22 -7.14
N GLU A 42 -7.85 4.20 -8.04
CA GLU A 42 -7.11 4.28 -9.29
C GLU A 42 -5.69 4.86 -9.12
N GLU A 43 -5.37 5.43 -7.95
CA GLU A 43 -4.02 5.97 -7.67
C GLU A 43 -3.03 4.81 -7.51
N THR A 44 -1.85 4.95 -8.11
CA THR A 44 -0.80 3.94 -8.00
C THR A 44 -0.16 3.99 -6.62
N LEU A 45 0.27 2.83 -6.13
CA LEU A 45 0.93 2.72 -4.84
C LEU A 45 2.18 3.63 -4.78
N ALA A 46 2.94 3.72 -5.87
CA ALA A 46 4.07 4.64 -6.01
C ALA A 46 3.67 6.10 -5.79
N ARG A 47 2.57 6.57 -6.39
CA ARG A 47 2.09 7.95 -6.20
C ARG A 47 1.63 8.23 -4.78
N VAL A 48 0.94 7.27 -4.17
CA VAL A 48 0.53 7.38 -2.76
C VAL A 48 1.76 7.46 -1.86
N CYS A 49 2.78 6.61 -2.09
CA CYS A 49 4.01 6.63 -1.31
C CYS A 49 4.80 7.94 -1.51
N GLU A 50 4.93 8.45 -2.73
CA GLU A 50 5.55 9.75 -3.01
C GLU A 50 4.87 10.90 -2.25
N ARG A 51 3.54 11.00 -2.34
CA ARG A 51 2.76 12.04 -1.67
C ARG A 51 2.93 12.02 -0.15
N ASN A 52 3.12 10.83 0.41
CA ASN A 52 3.30 10.65 1.86
C ASN A 52 4.78 10.64 2.29
N GLY A 53 5.72 10.98 1.39
CA GLY A 53 7.15 11.06 1.70
C GLY A 53 7.80 9.69 1.94
N ILE A 54 7.18 8.61 1.48
CA ILE A 54 7.68 7.23 1.63
C ILE A 54 8.48 6.89 0.36
N PHE A 55 9.75 7.24 0.35
CA PHE A 55 10.70 6.89 -0.71
C PHE A 55 11.76 5.94 -0.16
N PRO A 56 12.16 4.85 -0.85
CA PRO A 56 11.75 4.36 -2.18
C PRO A 56 10.55 3.36 -2.18
N SER A 57 9.85 3.23 -3.32
CA SER A 57 8.65 2.38 -3.51
C SER A 57 8.75 0.91 -3.01
N PRO A 58 9.86 0.15 -3.18
CA PRO A 58 9.97 -1.20 -2.61
C PRO A 58 9.98 -1.22 -1.07
N THR A 59 10.42 -0.14 -0.42
CA THR A 59 10.34 -0.03 1.05
C THR A 59 8.96 0.31 1.56
N CYS A 60 8.18 1.07 0.79
CA CYS A 60 6.77 1.31 1.08
C CYS A 60 6.00 -0.02 1.08
N TRP A 61 6.24 -0.87 0.08
CA TRP A 61 5.69 -2.22 0.01
C TRP A 61 6.18 -3.11 1.17
N SER A 62 7.49 -3.30 1.34
CA SER A 62 8.03 -4.23 2.35
C SER A 62 7.76 -3.81 3.81
N ARG A 63 7.52 -2.53 4.10
CA ARG A 63 7.08 -2.05 5.42
C ARG A 63 5.58 -2.21 5.65
N SER A 64 4.77 -2.10 4.60
CA SER A 64 3.32 -2.35 4.61
C SER A 64 3.04 -3.87 4.66
N ALA A 65 3.78 -4.64 3.88
CA ALA A 65 3.77 -6.09 3.84
C ALA A 65 4.13 -6.71 5.19
N ARG A 66 5.13 -6.17 5.90
CA ARG A 66 5.45 -6.62 7.27
C ARG A 66 4.34 -6.35 8.29
N ALA A 67 3.44 -5.42 8.03
CA ALA A 67 2.34 -5.10 8.96
C ALA A 67 1.19 -6.12 8.86
N THR A 68 1.03 -6.75 7.70
CA THR A 68 0.12 -7.87 7.46
C THR A 68 0.92 -9.16 7.51
N ARG A 69 0.81 -9.94 8.60
CA ARG A 69 1.53 -11.21 8.87
C ARG A 69 1.40 -12.34 7.81
N ARG A 70 0.96 -12.02 6.59
CA ARG A 70 0.64 -12.96 5.50
C ARG A 70 1.21 -12.54 4.14
N MET A 71 2.08 -11.52 4.07
CA MET A 71 2.70 -11.13 2.81
C MET A 71 4.11 -11.71 2.63
N PRO A 72 4.47 -12.18 1.42
CA PRO A 72 5.82 -12.61 1.13
C PRO A 72 6.79 -11.43 1.20
N VAL A 73 7.87 -11.62 1.97
CA VAL A 73 9.02 -10.72 2.04
C VAL A 73 9.83 -10.95 0.77
N PHE A 74 9.78 -10.00 -0.16
CA PHE A 74 10.74 -9.88 -1.27
C PHE A 74 11.64 -8.68 -0.99
#